data_AF-A0A958QYC2-F1
#
_entry.id   AF-A0A958QYC2-F1
#
_cell.length_a   1.000
_cell.length_b   1.000
_cell.length_c   1.000
_cell.angle_alpha   90.00
_cell.angle_beta   90.00
_cell.angle_gamma   90.00
#
_symmetry.space_group_name_H-M   'P 1'
#
loop_
_entity.id
_entity.type
_entity.pdbx_description
1 polymer ?
#
loop_
_entity_poly.entity_id
_entity_poly.type
_entity_poly.pdbx_seq_one_letter_code
_entity_poly.pdbx_strand_id
1 'polypeptide(L)'
;MSRPHVISFEEDFLKIAKNFPIGVFLCFFFLSSCATPAHTAFESIRLGQRKSDVVELMGSPQKSKRLKGQDHWEYSFRKGQDEITKKIVFEEGRVVDVQAVPLETALERDLKKTTSMKEYEEKIRASRLKDQTHSNTSEPDELSATKETFP
;
A
#
# COMPACT_ATOMS: atom_id res chain seq x y z
N MET A 1 33.68 1.70 62.37
CA MET A 1 33.97 2.34 61.06
C MET A 1 34.40 1.25 60.09
N SER A 2 33.46 0.74 59.28
CA SER A 2 33.73 -0.27 58.25
C SER A 2 34.15 0.41 56.94
N ARG A 3 35.25 -0.05 56.35
CA ARG A 3 35.67 0.37 55.00
C ARG A 3 34.93 -0.49 53.95
N PRO A 4 34.40 0.11 52.87
CA PRO A 4 33.80 -0.65 51.78
C PRO A 4 34.88 -1.36 50.96
N HIS A 5 34.66 -2.64 50.70
CA HIS A 5 35.49 -3.47 49.84
C HIS A 5 35.15 -3.13 48.38
N VAL A 6 36.00 -2.36 47.73
CA VAL A 6 35.89 -2.09 46.28
C VAL A 6 36.33 -3.36 45.57
N ILE A 7 35.38 -4.02 44.91
CA ILE A 7 35.65 -5.22 44.11
C ILE A 7 36.23 -4.73 42.78
N SER A 8 37.53 -4.90 42.60
CA SER A 8 38.26 -4.59 41.37
C SER A 8 37.83 -5.56 40.27
N PHE A 9 36.87 -5.12 39.43
CA PHE A 9 36.28 -5.89 38.33
C PHE A 9 37.22 -6.11 37.12
N GLU A 10 38.41 -5.51 37.13
CA GLU A 10 39.31 -5.46 35.98
C GLU A 10 40.20 -6.71 35.81
N GLU A 11 40.47 -7.46 36.89
CA GLU A 11 41.46 -8.54 36.85
C GLU A 11 40.89 -9.93 36.49
N ASP A 12 39.56 -10.10 36.54
CA ASP A 12 38.91 -11.39 36.27
C ASP A 12 38.67 -11.65 34.77
N PHE A 13 38.62 -10.60 33.95
CA PHE A 13 38.44 -10.74 32.50
C PHE A 13 39.64 -11.42 31.81
N LEU A 14 40.85 -11.20 32.31
CA LEU A 14 42.09 -11.72 31.73
C LEU A 14 42.32 -13.22 31.99
N LYS A 15 41.70 -13.81 33.01
CA LYS A 15 41.78 -15.26 33.27
C LYS A 15 40.80 -16.08 32.42
N ILE A 16 39.66 -15.51 32.05
CA ILE A 16 38.66 -16.19 31.20
C ILE A 16 39.20 -16.34 29.75
N ALA A 17 39.97 -15.37 29.27
CA ALA A 17 40.52 -15.38 27.91
C ALA A 17 41.57 -16.48 27.65
N LYS A 18 42.24 -17.01 28.68
CA LYS A 18 43.33 -18.00 28.51
C LYS A 18 42.87 -19.45 28.31
N ASN A 19 41.65 -19.78 28.73
CA ASN A 19 41.08 -21.12 28.60
C ASN A 19 39.88 -21.17 27.63
N PHE A 20 39.60 -20.06 26.92
CA PHE A 20 38.52 -20.04 25.96
C PHE A 20 38.99 -20.77 24.68
N PRO A 21 38.39 -21.92 24.32
CA PRO A 21 38.86 -22.72 23.19
C PRO A 21 38.74 -21.88 21.91
N ILE A 22 39.88 -21.67 21.24
CA ILE A 22 40.02 -20.93 19.97
C ILE A 22 38.98 -21.35 18.92
N GLY A 23 38.51 -22.60 18.96
CA GLY A 23 37.45 -23.11 18.09
C GLY A 23 36.09 -22.40 18.25
N VAL A 24 35.73 -21.94 19.46
CA VAL A 24 34.46 -21.23 19.69
C VAL A 24 34.50 -19.84 19.09
N PHE A 25 35.66 -19.18 19.09
CA PHE A 25 35.84 -17.85 18.49
C PHE A 25 35.75 -17.89 16.96
N LEU A 26 36.20 -18.98 16.33
CA LEU A 26 36.11 -19.17 14.87
C LEU A 26 34.65 -19.37 14.40
N CYS A 27 33.79 -19.99 15.22
CA CYS A 27 32.37 -20.18 14.89
C CYS A 27 31.56 -18.88 14.86
N PHE A 28 31.95 -17.85 15.63
CA PHE A 28 31.25 -16.57 15.63
C PHE A 28 31.45 -15.77 14.33
N PHE A 29 32.55 -15.96 13.62
CA PHE A 29 32.80 -15.26 12.34
C PHE A 29 31.95 -15.78 11.18
N PHE A 30 31.43 -17.02 11.24
CA PHE A 30 30.55 -17.54 10.20
C PHE A 30 29.10 -17.08 10.33
N LEU A 31 28.73 -16.43 11.45
CA LEU A 31 27.37 -15.94 11.69
C LEU A 31 27.17 -14.49 11.23
N SER A 32 28.20 -13.78 10.78
CA SER A 32 28.05 -12.48 10.12
C SER A 32 27.61 -12.65 8.66
N SER A 33 26.42 -13.22 8.46
CA SER A 33 25.75 -13.22 7.15
C SER A 33 25.25 -11.80 6.87
N CYS A 34 25.77 -11.19 5.80
CA CYS A 34 25.34 -9.88 5.32
C CYS A 34 23.90 -10.00 4.80
N ALA A 35 22.91 -9.61 5.62
CA ALA A 35 21.53 -9.56 5.18
C ALA A 35 21.36 -8.45 4.14
N THR A 36 21.05 -8.83 2.90
CA THR A 36 20.75 -7.87 1.84
C THR A 36 19.45 -7.15 2.19
N PRO A 37 19.39 -5.80 2.13
CA PRO A 37 18.19 -5.06 2.47
C PRO A 37 17.04 -5.40 1.51
N ALA A 38 15.88 -5.79 2.02
CA ALA A 38 14.73 -6.23 1.21
C ALA A 38 14.28 -5.21 0.14
N HIS A 39 14.54 -3.92 0.35
CA HIS A 39 14.22 -2.89 -0.64
C HIS A 39 14.98 -3.07 -1.96
N THR A 40 16.27 -3.46 -1.91
CA THR A 40 17.07 -3.67 -3.12
C THR A 40 16.68 -4.97 -3.81
N ALA A 41 16.28 -5.99 -3.05
CA ALA A 41 15.74 -7.23 -3.61
C ALA A 41 14.50 -6.95 -4.47
N PHE A 42 13.61 -6.04 -4.04
CA PHE A 42 12.42 -5.69 -4.81
C PHE A 42 12.74 -5.11 -6.21
N GLU A 43 13.82 -4.33 -6.34
CA GLU A 43 14.22 -3.72 -7.62
C GLU A 43 14.71 -4.76 -8.65
N SER A 44 15.03 -5.97 -8.20
CA SER A 44 15.40 -7.08 -9.07
C SER A 44 14.19 -7.81 -9.68
N ILE A 45 12.97 -7.53 -9.22
CA ILE A 45 11.75 -8.15 -9.76
C ILE A 45 11.50 -7.65 -11.18
N ARG A 46 11.24 -8.59 -12.08
CA ARG A 46 11.00 -8.33 -13.51
C ARG A 46 9.62 -8.80 -13.94
N LEU A 47 9.09 -8.19 -14.99
CA LEU A 47 7.87 -8.68 -15.65
C LEU A 47 8.07 -10.11 -16.15
N GLY A 48 7.02 -10.94 -16.06
CA GLY A 48 7.02 -12.35 -16.43
C GLY A 48 7.56 -13.33 -15.39
N GLN A 49 8.20 -12.83 -14.32
CA GLN A 49 8.73 -13.63 -13.22
C GLN A 49 7.61 -14.42 -12.51
N ARG A 50 7.89 -15.63 -12.05
CA ARG A 50 6.87 -16.46 -11.40
C ARG A 50 6.59 -15.95 -10.00
N LYS A 51 5.34 -16.13 -9.56
CA LYS A 51 4.89 -15.83 -8.21
C LYS A 51 5.72 -16.54 -7.14
N SER A 52 6.14 -17.78 -7.38
CA SER A 52 7.04 -18.54 -6.50
C SER A 52 8.37 -17.81 -6.28
N ASP A 53 9.00 -17.36 -7.35
CA ASP A 53 10.33 -16.75 -7.31
C ASP A 53 10.27 -15.40 -6.58
N VAL A 54 9.15 -14.67 -6.71
CA VAL A 54 8.91 -13.44 -5.95
C VAL A 54 8.77 -13.74 -4.45
N VAL A 55 8.10 -14.84 -4.06
CA VAL A 55 7.99 -15.25 -2.65
C VAL A 55 9.35 -15.69 -2.10
N GLU A 56 10.16 -16.39 -2.88
CA GLU A 56 11.50 -16.79 -2.47
C GLU A 56 12.41 -15.56 -2.26
N LEU A 57 12.27 -14.55 -3.11
CA LEU A 57 13.08 -13.33 -3.05
C LEU A 57 12.64 -12.35 -1.95
N MET A 58 11.32 -12.14 -1.81
CA MET A 58 10.75 -11.08 -0.96
C MET A 58 10.07 -11.60 0.30
N GLY A 59 9.79 -12.89 0.38
CA GLY A 59 8.89 -13.46 1.37
C GLY A 59 7.41 -13.21 1.07
N SER A 60 6.57 -13.54 2.07
CA SER A 60 5.12 -13.34 1.98
C SER A 60 4.75 -11.85 1.96
N PRO A 61 3.78 -11.44 1.13
CA PRO A 61 3.34 -10.05 1.06
C PRO A 61 2.61 -9.63 2.33
N GLN A 62 2.73 -8.36 2.72
CA GLN A 62 2.01 -7.79 3.85
C GLN A 62 0.50 -7.73 3.58
N LYS A 63 0.11 -7.46 2.33
CA LYS A 63 -1.29 -7.50 1.89
C LYS A 63 -1.40 -8.20 0.55
N SER A 64 -2.46 -8.99 0.40
CA SER A 64 -2.81 -9.60 -0.88
C SER A 64 -4.30 -9.47 -1.14
N LYS A 65 -4.65 -9.20 -2.40
CA LYS A 65 -6.05 -9.11 -2.86
C LYS A 65 -6.16 -9.72 -4.25
N ARG A 66 -7.22 -10.49 -4.49
CA ARG A 66 -7.53 -11.00 -5.83
C ARG A 66 -8.64 -10.17 -6.45
N LEU A 67 -8.44 -9.68 -7.67
CA LEU A 67 -9.41 -8.84 -8.39
C LEU A 67 -9.39 -9.19 -9.88
N LYS A 68 -10.56 -9.50 -10.46
CA LYS A 68 -10.71 -9.81 -11.90
C LYS A 68 -9.73 -10.85 -12.43
N GLY A 69 -9.43 -11.89 -11.63
CA GLY A 69 -8.48 -12.95 -12.01
C GLY A 69 -7.01 -12.63 -11.73
N GLN A 70 -6.69 -11.39 -11.37
CA GLN A 70 -5.34 -10.95 -11.04
C GLN A 70 -5.08 -10.96 -9.53
N ASP A 71 -3.88 -11.33 -9.12
CA ASP A 71 -3.44 -11.23 -7.73
C ASP A 71 -2.65 -9.94 -7.54
N HIS A 72 -3.08 -9.09 -6.62
CA HIS A 72 -2.41 -7.84 -6.26
C HIS A 72 -1.74 -8.01 -4.91
N TRP A 73 -0.43 -7.88 -4.87
CA TRP A 73 0.38 -7.96 -3.66
C TRP A 73 0.98 -6.60 -3.33
N GLU A 74 1.01 -6.24 -2.06
CA GLU A 74 1.60 -4.99 -1.58
C GLU A 74 2.69 -5.28 -0.54
N TYR A 75 3.83 -4.62 -0.74
CA TYR A 75 4.98 -4.65 0.14
C TYR A 75 5.28 -3.25 0.66
N SER A 76 5.33 -3.10 1.98
CA SER A 76 5.71 -1.85 2.65
C SER A 76 7.17 -1.90 3.08
N PHE A 77 7.94 -0.88 2.72
CA PHE A 77 9.33 -0.69 3.13
C PHE A 77 9.46 0.59 3.94
N ARG A 78 10.20 0.55 5.04
CA ARG A 78 10.53 1.76 5.81
C ARG A 78 11.93 2.23 5.42
N LYS A 79 12.05 3.47 4.95
CA LYS A 79 13.32 4.13 4.62
C LYS A 79 13.44 5.40 5.45
N GLY A 80 14.04 5.29 6.64
CA GLY A 80 14.08 6.39 7.61
C GLY A 80 12.70 6.62 8.23
N GLN A 81 12.18 7.85 8.12
CA GLN A 81 10.83 8.19 8.58
C GLN A 81 9.75 7.91 7.52
N ASP A 82 10.14 7.70 6.27
CA ASP A 82 9.21 7.47 5.17
C ASP A 82 8.86 5.98 5.04
N GLU A 83 7.59 5.69 4.79
CA GLU A 83 7.12 4.38 4.37
C GLU A 83 6.81 4.40 2.87
N ILE A 84 7.41 3.47 2.13
CA ILE A 84 7.25 3.32 0.69
C ILE A 84 6.50 2.02 0.46
N THR A 85 5.33 2.10 -0.16
CA THR A 85 4.57 0.92 -0.55
C THR A 85 4.84 0.60 -2.01
N LYS A 86 5.15 -0.66 -2.32
CA LYS A 86 5.27 -1.14 -3.69
C LYS A 86 4.24 -2.23 -3.94
N LYS A 87 3.61 -2.20 -5.12
CA LYS A 87 2.56 -3.10 -5.53
C LYS A 87 3.05 -3.96 -6.69
N ILE A 88 2.74 -5.25 -6.64
CA ILE A 88 2.98 -6.21 -7.72
C ILE A 88 1.63 -6.78 -8.14
N VAL A 89 1.39 -6.87 -9.45
CA VAL A 89 0.22 -7.54 -10.00
C VAL A 89 0.66 -8.81 -10.71
N PHE A 90 -0.05 -9.89 -10.44
CA PHE A 90 0.16 -11.18 -11.09
C PHE A 90 -1.06 -11.57 -11.91
N GLU A 91 -0.81 -12.16 -13.06
CA GLU A 91 -1.81 -12.80 -13.91
C GLU A 91 -1.26 -14.18 -14.28
N GLU A 92 -2.08 -15.23 -14.15
CA GLU A 92 -1.67 -16.62 -14.41
C GLU A 92 -0.38 -17.04 -13.66
N GLY A 93 -0.18 -16.47 -12.46
CA GLY A 93 1.00 -16.76 -11.63
C GLY A 93 2.29 -16.07 -12.08
N ARG A 94 2.23 -15.08 -12.97
CA ARG A 94 3.38 -14.30 -13.45
C ARG A 94 3.19 -12.82 -13.19
N VAL A 95 4.29 -12.11 -12.93
CA VAL A 95 4.29 -10.66 -12.75
C VAL A 95 3.89 -9.98 -14.07
N VAL A 96 2.82 -9.21 -14.05
CA VAL A 96 2.38 -8.39 -15.20
C VAL A 96 2.61 -6.90 -14.99
N ASP A 97 2.73 -6.47 -13.73
CA ASP A 97 2.91 -5.06 -13.40
C ASP A 97 3.60 -4.88 -12.04
N VAL A 98 4.40 -3.83 -11.94
CA VAL A 98 5.16 -3.45 -10.74
C VAL A 98 5.08 -1.94 -10.59
N GLN A 99 4.39 -1.47 -9.56
CA GLN A 99 4.17 -0.04 -9.31
C GLN A 99 4.72 0.39 -7.96
N ALA A 100 5.39 1.53 -7.90
CA ALA A 100 5.58 2.24 -6.64
C ALA A 100 4.30 3.00 -6.33
N VAL A 101 3.66 2.68 -5.21
CA VAL A 101 2.48 3.40 -4.73
C VAL A 101 3.00 4.42 -3.72
N PRO A 102 3.03 5.73 -4.06
CA PRO A 102 3.33 6.74 -3.06
C PRO A 102 2.36 6.56 -1.91
N LEU A 103 2.88 6.58 -0.68
CA LEU A 103 2.07 6.42 0.51
C LEU A 103 1.08 7.58 0.56
N GLU A 104 -0.15 7.36 0.10
CA GLU A 104 -1.21 8.34 0.27
C GLU A 104 -1.41 8.54 1.77
N THR A 105 -1.03 9.72 2.23
CA THR A 105 -1.19 10.11 3.62
C THR A 105 -2.67 9.99 4.00
N ALA A 106 -2.97 9.72 5.27
CA ALA A 106 -4.37 9.62 5.73
C ALA A 106 -5.17 10.88 5.32
N LEU A 107 -4.51 12.04 5.36
CA LEU A 107 -5.04 13.32 4.89
C LEU A 107 -5.42 13.31 3.39
N GLU A 108 -4.57 12.80 2.51
CA GLU A 108 -4.87 12.70 1.07
C GLU A 108 -6.02 11.75 0.77
N ARG A 109 -6.12 10.64 1.52
CA ARG A 109 -7.26 9.72 1.40
C ARG A 109 -8.57 10.37 1.82
N ASP A 110 -8.55 11.18 2.89
CA ASP A 110 -9.73 11.90 3.36
C ASP A 110 -10.11 13.06 2.41
N LEU A 111 -9.12 13.77 1.87
CA LEU A 111 -9.32 14.77 0.82
C LEU A 111 -9.92 14.14 -0.45
N LYS A 112 -9.42 12.98 -0.91
CA LYS A 112 -10.00 12.29 -2.08
C LYS A 112 -11.44 11.83 -1.84
N LYS A 113 -11.75 11.31 -0.65
CA LYS A 113 -13.12 10.89 -0.31
C LYS A 113 -14.08 12.06 -0.32
N THR A 114 -13.69 13.19 0.25
CA THR A 114 -14.53 14.39 0.28
C THR A 114 -14.76 14.96 -1.12
N THR A 115 -13.74 15.00 -1.98
CA THR A 115 -13.91 15.42 -3.39
C THR A 115 -14.82 14.47 -4.17
N SER A 116 -14.62 13.15 -4.05
CA SER A 116 -15.43 12.15 -4.75
C SER A 116 -16.90 12.17 -4.30
N MET A 117 -17.17 12.39 -3.02
CA MET A 117 -18.54 12.54 -2.51
C MET A 117 -19.23 13.78 -3.07
N LYS A 118 -18.51 14.90 -3.10
CA LYS A 118 -19.04 16.17 -3.62
C LYS A 118 -19.40 16.08 -5.11
N GLU A 119 -18.52 15.48 -5.91
CA GLU A 119 -18.79 15.24 -7.35
C GLU A 119 -19.98 14.30 -7.57
N TYR A 120 -20.14 13.28 -6.73
CA TYR A 120 -21.26 12.36 -6.79
C TYR A 120 -22.60 13.06 -6.48
N GLU A 121 -22.63 13.89 -5.43
CA GLU A 121 -23.82 14.69 -5.08
C GLU A 121 -24.21 15.68 -6.18
N GLU A 122 -23.23 16.33 -6.81
CA GLU A 122 -23.46 17.27 -7.89
C GLU A 122 -24.06 16.57 -9.13
N LYS A 123 -23.57 15.36 -9.45
CA LYS A 123 -24.10 14.55 -10.55
C LYS A 123 -25.53 14.07 -10.29
N ILE A 124 -25.86 13.70 -9.05
CA ILE A 124 -27.24 13.35 -8.65
C ILE A 124 -28.16 14.57 -8.74
N ARG A 125 -27.69 15.75 -8.33
CA ARG A 125 -28.49 16.98 -8.41
C ARG A 125 -28.80 17.33 -9.87
N ALA A 126 -27.81 17.23 -10.75
CA ALA A 126 -27.97 17.49 -12.18
C ALA A 126 -28.92 16.50 -12.87
N SER A 127 -28.90 15.21 -12.51
CA SER A 127 -29.83 14.23 -13.08
C SER A 127 -31.28 14.51 -12.66
N ARG A 128 -31.52 14.85 -11.40
CA ARG A 128 -32.86 15.21 -10.90
C ARG A 128 -33.45 16.46 -11.57
N LEU A 129 -32.62 17.45 -11.90
CA LEU A 129 -33.03 18.65 -12.62
C LEU A 129 -33.39 18.35 -14.08
N LYS A 130 -32.64 17.47 -14.76
CA LYS A 130 -32.96 17.05 -16.13
C LYS A 130 -34.30 16.32 -16.22
N ASP A 131 -34.60 15.47 -15.25
CA ASP A 131 -35.86 14.72 -15.20
C ASP A 131 -37.08 15.64 -15.00
N GLN A 132 -36.93 16.74 -14.24
CA GLN A 132 -37.97 17.77 -14.10
C GLN A 132 -38.14 18.66 -15.34
N THR A 133 -37.07 18.89 -16.09
CA THR A 133 -37.14 19.75 -17.28
C THR A 133 -37.87 19.04 -18.44
N HIS A 134 -37.76 17.70 -18.52
CA HIS A 134 -38.45 16.89 -19.52
C HIS A 134 -39.95 16.72 -19.25
N SER A 135 -40.46 16.99 -18.03
CA SER A 135 -41.89 16.90 -17.72
C SER A 135 -42.68 18.20 -17.94
N ASN A 136 -42.01 19.32 -18.23
CA ASN A 136 -42.66 20.63 -18.39
C ASN A 136 -42.74 21.12 -19.85
N THR A 137 -42.33 20.30 -20.83
CA THR A 137 -42.59 20.57 -22.26
C THR A 137 -43.76 19.71 -22.73
N SER A 138 -44.91 19.88 -22.09
CA SER A 138 -46.21 19.57 -22.70
C SER A 138 -46.75 20.85 -23.32
N GLU A 139 -46.53 20.96 -24.62
CA GLU A 139 -47.43 21.51 -25.66
C GLU A 139 -48.47 22.57 -25.22
N PRO A 140 -48.43 23.81 -25.75
CA PRO A 140 -49.49 24.78 -25.51
C PRO A 140 -50.73 24.40 -26.34
N ASP A 141 -51.73 23.82 -25.68
CA ASP A 141 -53.08 23.73 -26.23
C ASP A 141 -53.65 25.16 -26.35
N GLU A 142 -53.61 25.71 -27.57
CA GLU A 142 -54.33 26.91 -27.95
C GLU A 142 -55.84 26.70 -27.77
N LEU A 143 -56.41 27.47 -26.85
CA LEU A 143 -57.84 27.68 -26.70
C LEU A 143 -58.28 28.91 -27.53
N SER A 144 -59.50 28.82 -28.06
CA SER A 144 -60.35 29.87 -28.68
C SER A 144 -60.21 30.03 -30.21
N ALA A 145 -61.24 30.28 -31.00
CA ALA A 145 -62.53 30.89 -30.70
C ALA A 145 -63.63 30.49 -31.70
N THR A 146 -64.85 30.61 -31.18
CA THR A 146 -66.18 30.66 -31.81
C THR A 146 -66.31 31.52 -33.07
N LYS A 147 -67.21 31.11 -33.98
CA LYS A 147 -68.13 32.04 -34.64
C LYS A 147 -69.39 31.33 -35.16
N GLU A 148 -70.52 31.81 -34.65
CA GLU A 148 -71.87 31.56 -35.15
C GLU A 148 -72.05 32.05 -36.60
N THR A 149 -73.08 31.56 -37.29
CA THR A 149 -74.22 32.37 -37.79
C THR A 149 -74.94 31.65 -38.97
N PHE A 150 -76.23 31.38 -38.73
CA PHE A 150 -77.33 31.04 -39.67
C PHE A 150 -77.45 32.07 -40.83
N PRO A 151 -78.03 31.74 -42.00
CA PRO A 151 -79.43 31.31 -42.15
C PRO A 151 -79.68 30.06 -43.00
#